data_AF-T1APJ2-F1
#
_entry.id   AF-T1APJ2-F1
#
_cell.length_a   1.000
_cell.length_b   1.000
_cell.length_c   1.000
_cell.angle_alpha   90.00
_cell.angle_beta   90.00
_cell.angle_gamma   90.00
#
_symmetry.space_group_name_H-M   'P 1'
#
loop_
_entity.id
_entity.type
_entity.pdbx_description
1 polymer ?
#
loop_
_entity_poly.entity_id
_entity_poly.type
_entity_poly.pdbx_seq_one_letter_code
_entity_poly.pdbx_strand_id
1 'polypeptide(L)'
;RGTSVNSMIAQGFPVDLAIGVPALLGALLLGIPLGIVAALRQNSRWDYIPMALAMIGISIPTFVAAPVLILLFAVWLHVARP
;
A
#
# COMPACT_ATOMS: atom_id res chain seq x y z
N ARG A 1 28.28 -14.68 20.53
CA ARG A 1 27.20 -15.56 20.03
C ARG A 1 26.70 -14.95 18.72
N GLY A 2 27.09 -15.50 17.58
CA GLY A 2 26.61 -15.04 16.28
C GLY A 2 25.36 -15.80 15.89
N THR A 3 24.20 -15.14 15.91
CA THR A 3 23.03 -15.63 15.18
C THR A 3 23.39 -15.65 13.70
N SER A 4 23.07 -16.74 12.99
CA SER A 4 23.32 -16.79 11.56
C SER A 4 22.43 -15.77 10.84
N VAL A 5 22.93 -15.14 9.79
CA VAL A 5 22.13 -14.21 8.98
C VAL A 5 20.86 -14.90 8.47
N ASN A 6 20.98 -16.17 8.09
CA ASN A 6 19.85 -16.99 7.66
C ASN A 6 18.77 -17.11 8.74
N SER A 7 19.13 -17.19 10.03
CA SER A 7 18.14 -17.28 11.10
C SER A 7 17.45 -15.94 11.36
N MET A 8 18.14 -14.82 11.18
CA MET A 8 17.52 -13.48 11.27
C MET A 8 16.52 -13.25 10.13
N ILE A 9 16.89 -13.60 8.90
CA ILE A 9 15.99 -13.48 7.73
C ILE A 9 14.78 -14.41 7.90
N ALA A 10 15.00 -15.66 8.31
CA ALA A 10 13.92 -16.62 8.51
C ALA A 10 12.91 -16.18 9.60
N GLN A 11 13.32 -15.35 10.55
CA GLN A 11 12.43 -14.80 11.57
C GLN A 11 11.60 -13.60 11.07
N GLY A 12 12.18 -12.71 10.26
CA GLY A 12 11.47 -11.54 9.72
C GLY A 12 10.53 -11.90 8.56
N PHE A 13 10.95 -12.83 7.70
CA PHE A 13 10.26 -13.16 6.46
C PHE A 13 8.77 -13.55 6.62
N PRO A 14 8.36 -14.36 7.61
CA PRO A 14 6.96 -14.68 7.81
C PRO A 14 6.10 -13.46 8.17
N VAL A 15 6.66 -12.48 8.89
CA VAL A 15 5.97 -11.24 9.27
C VAL A 15 5.75 -10.37 8.04
N ASP A 16 6.79 -10.20 7.22
CA ASP A 16 6.69 -9.44 5.97
C ASP A 16 5.70 -10.07 5.00
N LEU A 17 5.67 -11.41 4.90
CA LEU A 17 4.69 -12.11 4.08
C LEU A 17 3.25 -11.91 4.56
N ALA A 18 3.02 -11.96 5.88
CA ALA A 18 1.69 -11.83 6.46
C ALA A 18 1.01 -10.51 6.10
N ILE A 19 1.79 -9.42 5.96
CA ILE A 19 1.28 -8.10 5.56
C ILE A 19 1.43 -7.83 4.05
N GLY A 20 2.51 -8.33 3.44
CA GLY A 20 2.85 -8.06 2.05
C GLY A 20 1.96 -8.80 1.05
N VAL A 21 1.60 -10.05 1.34
CA VAL A 21 0.74 -10.84 0.44
C VAL A 21 -0.67 -10.23 0.33
N PRO A 22 -1.38 -9.91 1.44
CA PRO A 22 -2.68 -9.24 1.34
C PRO A 22 -2.59 -7.87 0.67
N ALA A 23 -1.53 -7.09 0.93
CA ALA A 23 -1.33 -5.80 0.29
C ALA A 23 -1.15 -5.94 -1.23
N LEU A 24 -0.33 -6.90 -1.68
CA LEU A 24 -0.13 -7.18 -3.09
C LEU A 24 -1.42 -7.65 -3.78
N LEU A 25 -2.16 -8.56 -3.15
CA LEU A 25 -3.44 -9.03 -3.69
C LEU A 25 -4.44 -7.87 -3.83
N GLY A 26 -4.54 -7.01 -2.82
CA GLY A 26 -5.37 -5.80 -2.89
C GLY A 26 -4.93 -4.86 -4.01
N ALA A 27 -3.61 -4.65 -4.16
CA ALA A 27 -3.06 -3.81 -5.23
C ALA A 27 -3.37 -4.37 -6.63
N LEU A 28 -3.30 -5.68 -6.83
CA LEU A 28 -3.66 -6.32 -8.10
C LEU A 28 -5.17 -6.24 -8.35
N LEU A 29 -5.98 -6.60 -7.36
CA LEU A 29 -7.44 -6.64 -7.49
C LEU A 29 -8.07 -5.26 -7.71
N LEU A 30 -7.49 -4.19 -7.17
CA LEU A 30 -7.99 -2.84 -7.35
C LEU A 30 -7.25 -2.08 -8.45
N GLY A 31 -5.93 -2.20 -8.50
CA GLY A 31 -5.08 -1.47 -9.44
C GLY A 31 -5.29 -1.91 -10.88
N ILE A 32 -5.43 -3.22 -11.14
CA ILE A 32 -5.62 -3.71 -12.52
C ILE A 32 -6.96 -3.23 -13.08
N PRO A 33 -8.12 -3.41 -12.43
CA PRO A 33 -9.39 -2.91 -12.98
C PRO A 33 -9.42 -1.39 -13.14
N LEU A 34 -8.92 -0.63 -12.16
CA LEU A 34 -8.85 0.83 -12.25
C LEU A 34 -7.95 1.27 -13.43
N GLY A 35 -6.82 0.60 -13.63
CA GLY A 35 -5.92 0.85 -14.76
C GLY A 35 -6.57 0.51 -16.11
N ILE A 36 -7.29 -0.61 -16.20
CA ILE A 36 -8.03 -0.99 -17.41
C ILE A 36 -9.11 0.06 -17.73
N VAL A 37 -9.89 0.49 -16.73
CA VAL A 37 -10.95 1.50 -16.94
C VAL A 37 -10.36 2.84 -17.39
N ALA A 38 -9.28 3.29 -16.76
CA ALA A 38 -8.55 4.50 -17.18
C ALA A 38 -8.05 4.38 -18.63
N ALA A 39 -7.45 3.25 -18.98
CA ALA A 39 -6.93 2.98 -20.33
C ALA A 39 -8.01 2.85 -21.41
N LEU A 40 -9.22 2.39 -21.07
CA LEU A 40 -10.35 2.31 -21.99
C LEU A 40 -11.06 3.66 -22.18
N ARG A 41 -10.96 4.56 -21.20
CA ARG A 41 -11.61 5.89 -21.21
C ARG A 41 -10.59 7.01 -21.03
N GLN A 42 -9.55 6.99 -21.86
CA GLN A 42 -8.46 7.97 -21.84
C GLN A 42 -8.97 9.40 -22.02
N ASN A 43 -8.27 10.38 -21.44
CA ASN A 43 -8.66 11.80 -21.45
C ASN A 43 -10.05 12.08 -20.85
N SER A 44 -10.57 11.16 -20.03
CA SER A 44 -11.81 11.35 -19.30
C SER A 44 -11.56 11.44 -17.79
N ARG A 45 -12.60 11.81 -17.02
CA ARG A 45 -12.52 11.83 -15.56
C ARG A 45 -12.12 10.48 -14.96
N TRP A 46 -12.43 9.39 -15.65
CA TRP A 46 -12.08 8.02 -15.23
C TRP A 46 -10.60 7.68 -15.44
N ASP A 47 -9.87 8.50 -16.19
CA ASP A 47 -8.42 8.43 -16.37
C ASP A 47 -7.71 9.37 -15.38
N TYR A 48 -8.17 10.62 -15.27
CA TYR A 48 -7.55 11.61 -14.38
C TYR A 48 -7.63 11.26 -12.89
N ILE A 49 -8.75 10.70 -12.41
CA ILE A 49 -8.92 10.41 -10.96
C ILE A 49 -7.95 9.33 -10.47
N PRO A 50 -7.89 8.12 -11.08
CA PRO A 50 -6.93 7.10 -10.65
C PRO A 50 -5.48 7.56 -10.79
N MET A 51 -5.17 8.30 -11.86
CA MET A 51 -3.82 8.80 -12.12
C MET A 51 -3.36 9.84 -11.08
N ALA A 52 -4.24 10.77 -10.70
CA ALA A 52 -3.97 11.74 -9.64
C ALA A 52 -3.78 11.05 -8.28
N LEU A 53 -4.62 10.06 -7.95
CA LEU A 53 -4.49 9.29 -6.72
C LEU A 53 -3.17 8.51 -6.67
N ALA A 54 -2.78 7.88 -7.78
CA ALA A 54 -1.50 7.18 -7.89
C ALA A 54 -0.31 8.14 -7.74
N MET A 55 -0.35 9.31 -8.36
CA MET A 55 0.69 10.34 -8.22
C MET A 55 0.85 10.79 -6.77
N ILE A 56 -0.25 11.05 -6.05
CA ILE A 56 -0.20 11.41 -4.62
C ILE A 56 0.43 10.27 -3.81
N GLY A 57 0.00 9.04 -4.03
CA GLY A 57 0.52 7.87 -3.30
C GLY A 57 2.01 7.62 -3.52
N ILE A 58 2.52 7.84 -4.73
CA ILE A 58 3.93 7.59 -5.09
C ILE A 58 4.83 8.77 -4.70
N SER A 59 4.32 10.00 -4.73
CA SER A 59 5.12 11.21 -4.46
C SER A 59 5.40 11.46 -2.97
N ILE A 60 4.55 10.96 -2.08
CA ILE A 60 4.74 11.14 -0.64
C ILE A 60 5.75 10.10 -0.12
N PRO A 61 6.84 10.53 0.55
CA PRO A 61 7.78 9.59 1.15
C PRO A 61 7.11 8.71 2.22
N THR A 62 7.44 7.42 2.26
CA THR A 62 6.77 6.44 3.14
C THR A 62 6.87 6.80 4.62
N PHE A 63 8.00 7.39 5.05
CA PHE A 63 8.19 7.82 6.44
C PHE A 63 7.28 8.99 6.84
N VAL A 64 6.74 9.75 5.88
CA VAL A 64 5.72 10.79 6.10
C VAL A 64 4.33 10.17 6.00
N ALA A 65 4.09 9.34 4.97
CA ALA A 65 2.78 8.74 4.72
C ALA A 65 2.33 7.86 5.89
N ALA A 66 3.20 6.98 6.40
CA ALA A 66 2.85 6.03 7.47
C ALA A 66 2.25 6.70 8.72
N PRO A 67 2.90 7.68 9.39
CA PRO A 67 2.32 8.33 10.56
C PRO A 67 1.04 9.12 10.24
N VAL A 68 0.94 9.72 9.05
CA VAL A 68 -0.29 10.42 8.61
C VAL A 68 -1.45 9.44 8.46
N LEU A 69 -1.22 8.27 7.86
CA LEU A 69 -2.23 7.22 7.75
C LEU A 69 -2.63 6.68 9.13
N ILE A 70 -1.67 6.50 10.05
CA ILE A 70 -1.97 6.09 11.43
C ILE A 70 -2.87 7.12 12.12
N LEU A 71 -2.53 8.42 12.03
CA LEU A 71 -3.35 9.50 12.61
C LEU A 71 -4.77 9.48 12.06
N LEU A 72 -4.91 9.34 10.74
CA LEU A 72 -6.21 9.32 10.08
C LEU A 72 -7.04 8.09 10.47
N PHE A 73 -6.50 6.88 10.29
CA PHE A 73 -7.27 5.64 10.42
C PHE A 73 -7.37 5.11 11.86
N ALA A 74 -6.31 5.21 12.66
CA ALA A 74 -6.31 4.68 14.03
C ALA A 74 -6.87 5.69 15.03
N VAL A 75 -6.51 6.99 14.90
CA VAL A 75 -6.88 8.01 15.90
C VAL A 75 -8.20 8.69 15.56
N TRP A 76 -8.37 9.19 14.33
CA TRP A 76 -9.60 9.92 13.98
C TRP A 76 -10.74 8.98 13.60
N LEU A 77 -10.48 8.04 12.69
CA LEU A 77 -11.49 7.13 12.18
C LEU A 77 -11.74 5.93 13.10
N HIS A 78 -10.86 5.67 14.08
CA HIS A 78 -10.93 4.54 15.01
C HIS A 78 -11.14 3.17 14.33
N VAL A 79 -10.68 3.02 13.08
CA VAL A 79 -10.82 1.79 12.27
C VAL A 79 -9.89 0.71 12.77
N ALA A 80 -8.63 1.09 13.02
CA ALA A 80 -7.69 0.25 13.73
C ALA A 80 -7.79 0.67 15.20
N ARG A 81 -8.56 -0.06 16.01
CA ARG A 81 -8.45 0.11 17.46
C ARG A 81 -7.02 -0.31 17.85
N PRO A 82 -6.21 0.60 18.43
CA PRO A 82 -4.89 0.24 18.91
C PRO A 82 -4.97 -0.79 20.05
#